data_AF-A0A930M569-F1
#
_entry.id   AF-A0A930M569-F1
#
_cell.length_a   1.000
_cell.length_b   1.000
_cell.length_c   1.000
_cell.angle_alpha   90.00
_cell.angle_beta   90.00
_cell.angle_gamma   90.00
#
_symmetry.space_group_name_H-M   'P 1'
#
loop_
_entity.id
_entity.type
_entity.pdbx_description
1 polymer ?
#
loop_
_entity_poly.entity_id
_entity_poly.type
_entity_poly.pdbx_seq_one_letter_code
_entity_poly.pdbx_strand_id
1 'polypeptide(L)'
;MPRKYTKIELLSDEIFRLKEHGKTHREIGEIYGLTKEQIKGFVNRRNRKQRLLGKGYIPRPKGRPRKNAADEHTLLENELIELRMKVDVLQNFLCAIGRM
;
A
#
# COMPACT_ATOMS: atom_id res chain seq x y z
N MET A 1 20.55 16.78 -13.38
CA MET A 1 20.70 16.60 -11.92
C MET A 1 20.41 15.15 -11.55
N PRO A 2 21.21 14.53 -10.67
CA PRO A 2 20.99 13.15 -10.24
C PRO A 2 19.64 13.02 -9.51
N ARG A 3 18.92 11.91 -9.72
CA ARG A 3 17.64 11.65 -9.05
C ARG A 3 17.90 11.39 -7.57
N LYS A 4 17.40 12.26 -6.69
CA LYS A 4 17.38 12.00 -5.24
C LYS A 4 16.28 10.98 -4.94
N TYR A 5 16.67 9.84 -4.38
CA TYR A 5 15.70 8.85 -3.89
C TYR A 5 15.11 9.36 -2.58
N THR A 6 13.77 9.42 -2.53
CA THR A 6 13.05 9.73 -1.31
C THR A 6 11.89 8.75 -1.19
N LYS A 7 11.76 8.12 -0.02
CA LYS A 7 10.69 7.15 0.26
C LYS A 7 9.39 7.88 0.61
N ILE A 8 8.88 8.66 -0.36
CA ILE A 8 7.70 9.55 -0.25
C ILE A 8 6.44 8.78 0.21
N GLU A 9 6.40 7.46 -0.02
CA GLU A 9 5.30 6.60 0.43
C GLU A 9 5.08 6.64 1.94
N LEU A 10 6.12 6.88 2.75
CA LEU A 10 5.98 7.03 4.21
C LEU A 10 5.22 8.32 4.60
N LEU A 11 5.27 9.34 3.74
CA LEU A 11 4.61 10.63 3.94
C LEU A 11 3.24 10.70 3.25
N SER A 12 2.74 9.56 2.75
CA SER A 12 1.50 9.47 1.98
C SER A 12 0.35 10.21 2.65
N ASP A 13 0.05 9.83 3.88
CA ASP A 13 -1.18 10.24 4.55
C ASP A 13 -1.15 11.72 4.90
N GLU A 14 -0.01 12.23 5.33
CA GLU A 14 0.17 13.66 5.59
C GLU A 14 0.11 14.51 4.33
N ILE A 15 0.74 14.08 3.23
CA ILE A 15 0.68 14.81 1.94
C ILE A 15 -0.76 14.95 1.46
N PHE A 16 -1.58 13.90 1.62
CA PHE A 16 -2.99 13.95 1.22
C PHE A 16 -3.85 14.78 2.19
N ARG A 17 -3.61 14.72 3.50
CA ARG A 17 -4.25 15.64 4.46
C ARG A 17 -3.99 17.11 4.12
N LEU A 18 -2.73 17.48 3.87
CA LEU A 18 -2.38 18.85 3.48
C LEU A 18 -3.04 19.26 2.15
N LYS A 19 -3.20 18.30 1.24
CA LYS A 19 -3.92 18.52 -0.02
C LYS A 19 -5.41 18.81 0.19
N GLU A 20 -6.05 18.10 1.10
CA GLU A 20 -7.45 18.35 1.49
C GLU A 20 -7.59 19.73 2.15
N HIS A 21 -6.60 20.17 2.91
CA HIS A 21 -6.50 21.54 3.42
C HIS A 21 -6.12 22.60 2.36
N GLY A 22 -6.06 22.23 1.07
CA GLY A 22 -5.87 23.18 -0.03
C GLY A 22 -4.40 23.53 -0.32
N LYS A 23 -3.41 22.89 0.31
CA LYS A 23 -2.00 23.22 0.09
C LYS A 23 -1.53 22.90 -1.33
N THR A 24 -0.73 23.80 -1.87
CA THR A 24 -0.12 23.65 -3.19
C THR A 24 1.03 22.62 -3.16
N HIS A 25 1.41 22.10 -4.33
CA HIS A 25 2.56 21.17 -4.41
C HIS A 25 3.88 21.81 -3.98
N ARG A 26 4.01 23.15 -4.08
CA ARG A 26 5.22 23.86 -3.65
C ARG A 26 5.29 23.93 -2.14
N GLU A 27 4.22 24.37 -1.48
CA GLU A 27 4.17 24.45 -0.01
C GLU A 27 4.40 23.08 0.65
N ILE A 28 3.77 22.02 0.12
CA ILE A 28 3.99 20.65 0.63
C ILE A 28 5.45 20.24 0.42
N GLY A 29 6.04 20.60 -0.73
CA GLY A 29 7.45 20.37 -1.00
C GLY A 29 8.34 21.05 0.02
N GLU A 30 8.08 22.32 0.34
CA GLU A 30 8.85 23.11 1.30
C GLU A 30 8.79 22.51 2.72
N ILE A 31 7.62 22.06 3.18
CA ILE A 31 7.45 21.43 4.50
C ILE A 31 8.32 20.18 4.66
N TYR A 32 8.39 19.34 3.62
CA TYR A 32 9.09 18.04 3.69
C TYR A 32 10.46 18.03 3.00
N GLY A 33 10.97 19.19 2.58
CA GLY A 33 12.24 19.29 1.83
C GLY A 33 12.21 18.57 0.47
N LEU A 34 11.03 18.45 -0.13
CA LEU A 34 10.79 17.81 -1.43
C LEU A 34 10.63 18.83 -2.54
N THR A 35 10.99 18.45 -3.77
CA THR A 35 10.72 19.29 -4.93
C THR A 35 9.24 19.23 -5.32
N LYS A 36 8.71 20.34 -5.87
CA LYS A 36 7.36 20.39 -6.45
C LYS A 36 7.08 19.23 -7.41
N GLU A 37 8.05 18.88 -8.25
CA GLU A 37 7.89 17.81 -9.26
C GLU A 37 7.84 16.41 -8.63
N GLN A 38 8.53 16.19 -7.51
CA GLN A 38 8.39 14.95 -6.73
C GLN A 38 6.97 14.79 -6.17
N ILE A 39 6.41 15.85 -5.56
CA ILE A 39 5.04 15.85 -5.03
C ILE A 39 4.02 15.66 -6.17
N LYS A 40 4.16 16.42 -7.26
CA LYS A 40 3.29 16.29 -8.45
C LYS A 40 3.33 14.87 -9.01
N GLY A 41 4.52 14.29 -9.16
CA GLY A 41 4.69 12.91 -9.62
C GLY A 41 4.03 11.90 -8.68
N PHE A 42 4.16 12.09 -7.37
CA PHE A 42 3.52 11.24 -6.36
C PHE A 42 1.98 11.28 -6.44
N VAL A 43 1.39 12.48 -6.45
CA VAL A 43 -0.06 12.68 -6.59
C VAL A 43 -0.58 12.07 -7.89
N ASN A 44 0.13 12.27 -9.01
CA ASN A 44 -0.24 11.69 -10.30
C ASN A 44 -0.26 10.15 -10.28
N ARG A 45 0.72 9.52 -9.62
CA ARG A 45 0.77 8.05 -9.47
C ARG A 45 -0.43 7.54 -8.66
N ARG A 46 -0.76 8.20 -7.53
CA ARG A 46 -1.92 7.86 -6.70
C ARG A 46 -3.23 7.98 -7.50
N ASN A 47 -3.43 9.12 -8.17
CA ASN A 47 -4.64 9.37 -8.96
C ASN A 47 -4.78 8.36 -10.10
N ARG A 48 -3.68 8.00 -10.77
CA ARG A 48 -3.69 6.92 -11.77
C ARG A 48 -4.11 5.58 -11.17
N LYS A 49 -3.57 5.21 -10.00
CA LYS A 49 -3.95 3.98 -9.29
C LYS A 49 -5.44 3.98 -8.93
N GLN A 50 -5.97 5.09 -8.44
CA GLN A 50 -7.41 5.24 -8.14
C GLN A 50 -8.29 5.12 -9.37
N ARG A 51 -7.92 5.76 -10.49
CA ARG A 51 -8.67 5.61 -11.76
C ARG A 51 -8.66 4.18 -12.28
N LEU A 52 -7.56 3.45 -12.12
CA LEU A 52 -7.51 2.03 -12.51
C LEU A 52 -8.46 1.20 -11.65
N LEU A 53 -8.41 1.38 -10.32
CA LEU A 53 -9.32 0.69 -9.39
C LEU A 53 -10.80 1.01 -9.68
N GLY A 54 -11.12 2.28 -9.95
CA GLY A 54 -12.49 2.68 -10.32
C GLY A 54 -12.96 2.11 -11.67
N LYS A 55 -12.05 1.69 -12.54
CA LYS A 55 -12.34 0.96 -13.78
C LYS A 55 -12.43 -0.57 -13.57
N GLY A 56 -12.37 -1.05 -12.33
CA GLY A 56 -12.41 -2.48 -12.01
C GLY A 56 -11.07 -3.21 -12.20
N TYR A 57 -9.94 -2.49 -12.31
CA TYR A 57 -8.64 -3.14 -12.36
C TYR A 57 -8.30 -3.84 -11.03
N ILE A 58 -8.00 -5.12 -11.08
CA ILE A 58 -7.55 -5.92 -9.92
C ILE A 58 -6.02 -5.92 -9.89
N PRO A 59 -5.38 -5.37 -8.84
CA PRO A 59 -3.93 -5.40 -8.70
C PRO A 59 -3.40 -6.84 -8.68
N ARG A 60 -2.40 -7.12 -9.53
CA ARG A 60 -1.72 -8.41 -9.53
C ARG A 60 -0.73 -8.50 -8.36
N PRO A 61 -0.48 -9.71 -7.82
CA PRO A 61 0.57 -9.92 -6.83
C PRO A 61 1.93 -9.47 -7.38
N LYS A 62 2.80 -9.02 -6.47
CA LYS A 62 4.14 -8.54 -6.84
C LYS A 62 4.98 -9.69 -7.41
N GLY A 63 5.70 -9.41 -8.49
CA GLY A 63 6.62 -10.36 -9.13
C GLY A 63 6.16 -10.79 -10.51
N ARG A 64 6.86 -11.76 -11.09
CA ARG A 64 6.49 -12.34 -12.38
C ARG A 64 5.29 -13.26 -12.19
N PRO A 65 4.25 -13.16 -13.03
CA PRO A 65 3.17 -14.15 -13.04
C PRO A 65 3.74 -15.57 -13.19
N ARG A 66 3.14 -16.54 -12.49
CA ARG A 66 3.50 -17.95 -12.64
C ARG A 66 3.23 -18.41 -14.08
N LYS A 67 4.00 -19.39 -14.56
CA LYS A 67 3.84 -19.97 -15.92
C LYS A 67 2.50 -20.70 -16.06
N ASN A 68 2.16 -21.49 -15.04
CA ASN A 68 0.88 -22.20 -14.95
C ASN A 68 0.02 -21.53 -13.87
N ALA A 69 -1.30 -21.61 -14.00
CA ALA A 69 -2.21 -21.24 -12.93
C ALA A 69 -1.92 -22.08 -11.68
N ALA A 70 -2.18 -21.52 -10.50
CA ALA A 70 -2.14 -22.32 -9.28
C ALA A 70 -3.28 -23.35 -9.35
N ASP A 71 -2.97 -24.57 -8.95
CA ASP A 71 -3.98 -25.62 -8.82
C ASP A 71 -4.94 -25.27 -7.67
N GLU A 72 -6.22 -25.62 -7.80
CA GLU A 72 -7.25 -25.29 -6.81
C GLU A 72 -6.87 -25.83 -5.43
N HIS A 73 -6.31 -27.05 -5.38
CA HIS A 73 -5.76 -27.65 -4.18
C HIS A 73 -4.70 -26.76 -3.51
N THR A 74 -3.75 -26.25 -4.29
CA THR A 74 -2.69 -25.39 -3.76
C THR A 74 -3.23 -24.06 -3.23
N LEU A 75 -4.31 -23.54 -3.82
CA LEU A 75 -4.96 -22.32 -3.32
C LEU A 75 -5.63 -22.58 -1.97
N LEU A 76 -6.37 -23.69 -1.84
CA LEU A 76 -7.02 -24.11 -0.60
C LEU A 76 -6.00 -24.40 0.51
N GLU A 77 -4.87 -25.05 0.19
CA GLU A 77 -3.79 -25.29 1.17
C GLU A 77 -3.20 -23.98 1.70
N ASN A 78 -2.93 -23.02 0.81
CA ASN A 78 -2.42 -21.72 1.21
C ASN A 78 -3.44 -20.97 2.09
N GLU A 79 -4.72 -21.03 1.75
CA GLU A 79 -5.80 -20.44 2.55
C GLU A 79 -5.89 -21.10 3.94
N LEU A 80 -5.77 -22.43 4.02
CA LEU A 80 -5.76 -23.16 5.28
C LEU A 80 -4.58 -22.74 6.17
N ILE A 81 -3.39 -22.55 5.58
CA ILE A 81 -2.21 -22.04 6.29
C ILE A 81 -2.47 -20.63 6.81
N GLU A 82 -2.98 -19.73 5.97
CA GLU A 82 -3.31 -18.35 6.39
C GLU A 82 -4.35 -18.30 7.51
N LEU A 83 -5.39 -19.13 7.43
CA LEU A 83 -6.43 -19.23 8.45
C LEU A 83 -5.88 -19.76 9.77
N ARG A 84 -5.05 -20.81 9.74
CA ARG A 84 -4.36 -21.33 10.93
C ARG A 84 -3.54 -20.24 11.60
N MET A 85 -2.71 -19.53 10.83
CA MET A 85 -1.89 -18.44 11.37
C MET A 85 -2.75 -17.34 12.03
N LYS A 86 -3.88 -16.97 11.42
CA LYS A 86 -4.80 -15.98 12.00
C LYS A 86 -5.42 -16.47 13.31
N VAL A 87 -5.86 -17.72 13.35
CA VAL A 87 -6.40 -18.34 14.56
C VAL A 87 -5.33 -18.37 15.66
N ASP A 88 -4.12 -18.81 15.35
CA ASP A 88 -3.02 -18.88 16.32
C ASP A 88 -2.71 -17.49 16.93
N VAL A 89 -2.67 -16.44 16.10
CA VAL A 89 -2.48 -15.05 16.56
C VAL A 89 -3.63 -14.61 17.49
N LEU A 90 -4.88 -14.93 17.14
CA LEU A 90 -6.03 -14.59 17.97
C LEU A 90 -6.02 -15.37 19.29
N GLN A 91 -5.67 -16.65 19.26
CA GLN A 91 -5.56 -17.48 20.45
C GLN A 91 -4.50 -16.94 21.40
N ASN A 92 -3.32 -16.59 20.89
CA ASN A 92 -2.25 -15.96 21.66
C ASN A 92 -2.72 -14.64 22.30
N PHE A 93 -3.45 -13.82 21.56
CA PHE A 93 -4.01 -12.57 22.09
C PHE A 93 -5.01 -12.83 23.22
N LEU A 94 -5.95 -13.77 23.04
CA LEU A 94 -6.95 -14.12 24.05
C LEU A 94 -6.32 -14.70 25.33
N CYS A 95 -5.28 -15.52 25.18
CA CYS A 95 -4.50 -16.06 26.30
C CYS A 95 -3.79 -14.93 27.08
N ALA A 96 -3.15 -13.99 26.37
CA ALA A 96 -2.46 -12.87 27.00
C ALA A 96 -3.39 -11.95 27.82
N ILE A 97 -4.66 -11.83 27.43
CA ILE A 97 -5.67 -11.04 28.16
C ILE A 97 -6.50 -11.86 29.16
N GLY A 98 -6.15 -13.14 29.36
CA GLY A 98 -6.83 -14.04 30.32
C GLY A 98 -8.27 -14.40 29.94
N ARG A 99 -8.59 -14.41 28.65
CA ARG A 99 -9.94 -14.76 28.11
C ARG A 99 -9.97 -16.13 27.43
N MET A 100 -8.90 -16.90 27.58
CA MET A 100 -8.78 -18.28 27.14
C MET A 100 -8.45 -19.16 28.35
#